data_AF-A0A7S4T379-F1
#
_entry.id   AF-A0A7S4T379-F1
#
_cell.length_a   1.000
_cell.length_b   1.000
_cell.length_c   1.000
_cell.angle_alpha   90.00
_cell.angle_beta   90.00
_cell.angle_gamma   90.00
#
_symmetry.space_group_name_H-M   'P 1'
#
loop_
_entity.id
_entity.type
_entity.pdbx_description
1 polymer ?
#
loop_
_entity_poly.entity_id
_entity_poly.type
_entity_poly.pdbx_seq_one_letter_code
_entity_poly.pdbx_strand_id
1 'polypeptide(L)'
;IGTQGLAVVGVLMQKMPACRGSTPCPYWHSQLRFVMKAVDRNAFSDLYSGDFYHYLGSLTTPPCTEGVHWYVAKKYAPITDAMLDDFKKNVLTAGKWNNRPVKTCT
;
A
#
# COMPACT_ATOMS: atom_id res chain seq x y z
N ILE A 1 -11.68 -3.28 -24.20
CA ILE A 1 -10.76 -4.04 -23.34
C ILE A 1 -11.47 -4.22 -22.00
N GLY A 2 -12.00 -5.41 -21.74
CA GLY A 2 -12.69 -5.72 -20.48
C GLY A 2 -11.68 -6.09 -19.40
N THR A 3 -11.98 -5.77 -18.15
CA THR A 3 -11.22 -6.18 -16.95
C THR A 3 -11.53 -7.62 -16.52
N GLN A 4 -12.21 -8.41 -17.36
CA GLN A 4 -12.59 -9.79 -17.04
C GLN A 4 -11.33 -10.59 -16.71
N GLY A 5 -11.21 -11.00 -15.44
CA GLY A 5 -10.04 -11.73 -14.91
C GLY A 5 -8.94 -10.86 -14.28
N LEU A 6 -9.10 -9.53 -14.21
CA LEU A 6 -8.16 -8.65 -13.52
C LEU A 6 -8.42 -8.67 -12.00
N ALA A 7 -7.37 -8.98 -11.24
CA ALA A 7 -7.35 -8.86 -9.79
C ALA A 7 -6.31 -7.82 -9.35
N VAL A 8 -6.65 -7.03 -8.33
CA VAL A 8 -5.76 -6.05 -7.72
C VAL A 8 -5.65 -6.33 -6.22
N VAL A 9 -4.41 -6.40 -5.73
CA VAL A 9 -4.11 -6.54 -4.30
C VAL A 9 -3.75 -5.15 -3.75
N GLY A 10 -4.58 -4.65 -2.84
CA GLY A 10 -4.35 -3.40 -2.11
C GLY A 10 -3.62 -3.65 -0.80
N VAL A 11 -2.47 -3.01 -0.62
CA VAL A 11 -1.71 -2.99 0.63
C VAL A 11 -1.77 -1.59 1.22
N LEU A 12 -2.35 -1.47 2.42
CA LEU A 12 -2.38 -0.22 3.16
C LEU A 12 -1.09 -0.06 3.97
N MET A 13 -0.53 1.15 4.00
CA MET A 13 0.67 1.45 4.76
C MET A 13 0.33 2.34 5.96
N GLN A 14 0.93 2.07 7.12
CA GLN A 14 0.73 2.84 8.35
C GLN A 14 2.08 3.32 8.90
N LYS A 15 2.14 4.60 9.29
CA LYS A 15 3.32 5.15 9.97
C LYS A 15 3.63 4.31 11.20
N MET A 16 4.89 3.89 11.33
CA MET A 16 5.34 3.23 12.54
C MET A 16 5.13 4.18 13.74
N PRO A 17 4.62 3.68 14.89
CA PRO A 17 4.56 4.47 16.10
C PRO A 17 5.95 5.00 16.46
N ALA A 18 6.05 6.27 16.85
CA ALA A 18 7.30 6.82 17.36
C ALA A 18 7.75 5.99 18.58
N CYS A 19 9.05 5.65 18.64
CA CYS A 19 9.62 4.95 19.78
C CYS A 19 9.42 5.79 21.04
N ARG A 20 8.54 5.35 21.94
CA ARG A 20 8.33 5.98 23.26
C ARG A 20 9.50 5.63 24.19
N GLY A 21 10.67 6.17 23.90
CA GLY A 21 11.83 6.17 24.81
C GLY A 21 12.52 4.83 25.07
N SER A 22 12.14 3.73 24.41
CA SER A 22 12.88 2.46 24.47
C SER A 22 13.72 2.24 23.21
N THR A 23 15.04 2.10 23.41
CA THR A 23 16.00 1.66 22.40
C THR A 23 16.57 0.31 22.81
N PRO A 24 16.57 -0.71 21.92
CA PRO A 24 16.04 -0.68 20.56
C PRO A 24 14.52 -0.77 20.52
N CYS A 25 13.91 -0.03 19.59
CA CYS A 25 12.47 -0.06 19.36
C CYS A 25 12.04 -1.51 19.05
N PRO A 26 10.99 -2.07 19.69
CA PRO A 26 10.65 -3.50 19.59
C PRO A 26 10.25 -4.00 18.19
N TYR A 27 10.24 -3.13 17.18
CA TYR A 27 10.00 -3.48 15.78
C TYR A 27 11.20 -3.21 14.86
N TRP A 28 12.41 -3.14 15.41
CA TRP A 28 13.63 -3.29 14.61
C TRP A 28 13.84 -4.75 14.23
N HIS A 29 13.05 -5.26 13.27
CA HIS A 29 13.61 -6.29 12.41
C HIS A 29 14.58 -5.60 11.45
N SER A 30 15.80 -6.13 11.41
CA SER A 30 17.00 -5.71 10.70
C SER A 30 16.90 -5.70 9.17
N GLN A 31 15.72 -5.45 8.60
CA GLN A 31 15.45 -5.57 7.17
C GLN A 31 15.25 -4.24 6.45
N LEU A 32 15.25 -3.09 7.15
CA LEU A 32 15.33 -1.79 6.48
C LEU A 32 16.78 -1.37 6.24
N ARG A 33 17.54 -2.21 5.53
CA ARG A 33 18.59 -1.72 4.64
C ARG A 33 17.89 -1.22 3.37
N PHE A 34 17.28 -0.05 3.45
CA PHE A 34 16.65 0.59 2.30
C PHE A 34 17.75 1.24 1.45
N VAL A 35 18.35 0.45 0.56
CA VAL A 35 18.89 0.99 -0.69
C VAL A 35 18.09 0.34 -1.80
N MET A 36 17.43 1.19 -2.58
CA MET A 36 16.72 0.89 -3.82
C MET A 36 17.46 -0.14 -4.70
N LYS A 37 17.14 -1.43 -4.53
CA LYS A 37 17.53 -2.50 -5.44
C LYS A 37 16.41 -3.53 -5.47
N ALA A 38 15.62 -3.50 -6.55
CA ALA A 38 14.46 -4.35 -6.84
C ALA A 38 13.38 -4.36 -5.72
N VAL A 39 12.12 -4.14 -6.10
CA VAL A 39 11.01 -4.38 -5.18
C VAL A 39 10.89 -5.90 -5.00
N ASP A 40 11.30 -6.42 -3.83
CA ASP A 40 11.04 -7.81 -3.48
C ASP A 40 9.53 -7.97 -3.27
N ARG A 41 8.88 -8.77 -4.13
CA ARG A 41 7.45 -9.06 -4.01
C ARG A 41 7.13 -9.74 -2.68
N ASN A 42 8.08 -10.50 -2.13
CA ASN A 42 7.90 -11.20 -0.87
C ASN A 42 8.04 -10.30 0.36
N ALA A 43 8.39 -9.01 0.17
CA ALA A 43 8.44 -8.03 1.26
C ALA A 43 7.09 -7.86 1.98
N PHE A 44 5.99 -8.31 1.37
CA PHE A 44 4.64 -8.28 1.94
C PHE A 44 4.06 -9.69 2.20
N SER A 45 4.89 -10.72 2.23
CA SER A 45 4.46 -12.12 2.43
C SER A 45 3.62 -12.32 3.69
N ASP A 46 4.00 -11.69 4.80
CA ASP A 46 3.23 -11.72 6.06
C ASP A 46 1.83 -11.07 5.95
N LEU A 47 1.65 -10.15 5.01
CA LEU A 47 0.35 -9.54 4.72
C LEU A 47 -0.47 -10.47 3.82
N TYR A 48 0.18 -11.14 2.87
CA TYR A 48 -0.45 -12.08 1.94
C TYR A 48 -0.98 -13.34 2.62
N SER A 49 -0.40 -13.75 3.75
CA SER A 49 -0.92 -14.85 4.57
C SER A 49 -2.06 -14.43 5.50
N GLY A 50 -2.46 -13.16 5.50
CA GLY A 50 -3.51 -12.62 6.35
C GLY A 50 -4.89 -12.60 5.70
N ASP A 51 -5.83 -11.99 6.42
CA ASP A 51 -7.19 -11.77 5.93
C ASP A 51 -7.28 -10.62 4.92
N PHE A 52 -8.26 -10.71 4.03
CA PHE A 52 -8.57 -9.69 3.03
C PHE A 52 -10.05 -9.26 3.10
N TYR A 53 -10.29 -8.00 2.76
CA TYR A 53 -11.59 -7.58 2.24
C TYR A 53 -11.61 -7.80 0.73
N HIS A 54 -12.72 -8.34 0.21
CA HIS A 54 -12.90 -8.56 -1.22
C HIS A 54 -14.15 -7.87 -1.73
N TYR A 55 -14.04 -7.19 -2.87
CA TYR A 55 -15.17 -6.62 -3.59
C TYR A 55 -14.89 -6.49 -5.08
N LEU A 56 -15.96 -6.49 -5.87
CA LEU A 56 -15.90 -6.11 -7.28
C LEU A 56 -15.97 -4.60 -7.40
N GLY A 57 -15.06 -4.03 -8.18
CA GLY A 57 -14.98 -2.59 -8.39
C GLY A 57 -14.47 -2.23 -9.78
N SER A 58 -13.86 -1.05 -9.88
CA SER A 58 -13.27 -0.53 -11.11
C SER A 58 -11.83 -0.10 -10.95
N LEU A 59 -11.17 0.20 -12.06
CA LEU A 59 -9.89 0.89 -12.04
C LEU A 59 -10.05 2.28 -11.39
N THR A 60 -9.06 2.68 -10.60
CA THR A 60 -9.04 4.00 -9.94
C THR A 60 -8.55 5.12 -10.85
N THR A 61 -8.10 4.79 -12.07
CA THR A 61 -7.65 5.71 -13.11
C THR A 61 -8.50 5.56 -14.36
N PRO A 62 -8.67 6.63 -15.17
CA PRO A 62 -9.33 6.54 -16.47
C PRO A 62 -8.75 5.37 -17.30
N PRO A 63 -9.59 4.58 -18.00
CA PRO A 63 -11.02 4.79 -18.25
C PRO A 63 -11.98 4.29 -17.15
N CYS A 64 -11.51 4.00 -15.93
CA CYS A 64 -12.33 3.58 -14.80
C CYS A 64 -13.17 2.31 -15.07
N THR A 65 -12.65 1.38 -15.86
CA THR A 65 -13.38 0.16 -16.27
C THR A 65 -13.74 -0.70 -15.06
N GLU A 66 -15.01 -1.08 -14.99
CA GLU A 66 -15.59 -1.97 -13.95
C GLU A 66 -15.27 -3.44 -14.21
N GLY A 67 -15.43 -4.29 -13.20
CA GLY A 67 -15.18 -5.74 -13.26
C GLY A 67 -13.84 -6.19 -12.65
N VAL A 68 -13.20 -5.32 -11.86
CA VAL A 68 -11.93 -5.61 -11.19
C VAL A 68 -12.18 -6.27 -9.84
N HIS A 69 -11.54 -7.41 -9.58
CA HIS A 69 -11.54 -8.06 -8.27
C HIS A 69 -10.53 -7.39 -7.35
N TRP A 70 -11.00 -6.62 -6.36
CA TRP A 70 -10.14 -5.98 -5.37
C TRP A 70 -10.00 -6.86 -4.13
N TYR A 71 -8.75 -7.07 -3.71
CA TYR A 71 -8.39 -7.74 -2.46
C TYR A 71 -7.57 -6.79 -1.60
N VAL A 72 -8.15 -6.24 -0.54
CA VAL A 72 -7.46 -5.29 0.35
C VAL A 72 -7.02 -6.00 1.62
N ALA A 73 -5.72 -6.06 1.87
CA ALA A 73 -5.17 -6.70 3.06
C ALA A 73 -5.66 -5.97 4.33
N LYS A 74 -6.12 -6.73 5.34
CA LYS A 74 -6.56 -6.15 6.63
C LYS A 74 -5.40 -5.63 7.47
N LYS A 75 -4.21 -6.22 7.32
CA LYS A 75 -2.99 -5.80 8.02
C LYS A 75 -2.32 -4.65 7.28
N TYR A 76 -1.74 -3.72 8.05
CA TYR A 76 -0.98 -2.59 7.52
C TYR A 76 0.50 -2.95 7.36
N ALA A 77 1.09 -2.57 6.21
CA ALA A 77 2.53 -2.54 6.05
C ALA A 77 3.09 -1.33 6.82
N PRO A 78 4.18 -1.49 7.58
CA PRO A 78 4.74 -0.35 8.30
C PRO A 78 5.57 0.53 7.36
N ILE A 79 5.46 1.85 7.51
CA ILE A 79 6.26 2.85 6.77
C ILE A 79 6.93 3.82 7.74
N THR A 80 8.17 4.21 7.44
CA THR A 80 8.90 5.23 8.20
C THR A 80 8.58 6.63 7.69
N ASP A 81 8.83 7.67 8.49
CA ASP A 81 8.65 9.05 8.04
C ASP A 81 9.55 9.38 6.84
N ALA A 82 10.81 8.90 6.85
CA ALA A 82 11.75 9.11 5.73
C ALA A 82 11.24 8.49 4.41
N MET A 83 10.69 7.28 4.46
CA MET A 83 10.09 6.65 3.27
C MET A 83 8.86 7.39 2.78
N LEU A 84 8.01 7.87 3.69
CA LEU A 84 6.83 8.65 3.33
C LEU A 84 7.21 9.99 2.69
N ASP A 85 8.22 10.66 3.22
CA ASP A 85 8.69 11.95 2.72
C ASP A 85 9.39 11.79 1.36
N ASP A 86 10.17 10.73 1.17
CA ASP A 86 10.75 10.38 -0.13
C ASP A 86 9.66 10.10 -1.18
N PHE A 87 8.64 9.31 -0.81
CA PHE A 87 7.49 9.04 -1.68
C PHE A 87 6.75 10.34 -2.07
N LYS A 88 6.46 11.22 -1.09
CA LYS A 88 5.82 12.50 -1.37
C LYS A 88 6.64 13.38 -2.30
N LYS A 89 7.97 13.37 -2.16
CA LYS A 89 8.87 14.19 -2.97
C LYS A 89 9.03 13.66 -4.40
N ASN A 90 9.15 12.34 -4.55
CA ASN A 90 9.55 11.72 -5.82
C ASN A 90 8.38 11.17 -6.64
N VAL A 91 7.25 10.83 -6.00
CA VAL A 91 6.09 10.20 -6.68
C VAL A 91 4.93 11.18 -6.85
N LEU A 92 4.70 12.08 -5.90
CA LEU A 92 3.62 13.06 -6.01
C LEU A 92 4.07 14.27 -6.83
N THR A 93 3.39 14.55 -7.94
CA THR A 93 3.71 15.70 -8.79
C THR A 93 3.24 17.00 -8.15
N ALA A 94 4.19 17.90 -7.88
CA ALA A 94 3.93 19.23 -7.32
C ALA A 94 3.05 19.22 -6.05
N GLY A 95 3.23 18.21 -5.18
CA GLY A 95 2.48 18.07 -3.93
C GLY A 95 1.00 17.69 -4.09
N LYS A 96 0.56 17.31 -5.29
CA LYS A 96 -0.82 16.87 -5.54
C LYS A 96 -0.98 15.40 -5.17
N TRP A 97 -1.96 15.10 -4.33
CA TRP A 97 -2.37 13.74 -4.01
C TRP A 97 -2.94 13.05 -5.27
N ASN A 98 -2.54 11.80 -5.49
CA ASN A 98 -2.93 11.00 -6.66
C ASN A 98 -4.03 9.96 -6.33
N ASN A 99 -4.78 10.16 -5.25
CA ASN A 99 -5.89 9.29 -4.87
C ASN A 99 -7.21 9.76 -5.49
N ARG A 100 -7.99 8.81 -6.02
CA ARG A 100 -9.39 9.04 -6.41
C ARG A 100 -10.27 9.09 -5.14
N PRO A 101 -11.25 10.01 -5.04
CA PRO A 101 -12.20 10.03 -3.91
C PRO A 101 -12.96 8.71 -3.79
N VAL A 102 -13.28 8.33 -2.55
CA VAL A 102 -14.11 7.14 -2.26
C VAL A 102 -15.47 7.30 -2.92
N LYS A 103 -15.95 6.22 -3.53
CA LYS A 103 -17.28 6.13 -4.12
C LYS A 103 -18.15 5.25 -3.24
N THR A 104 -19.42 5.62 -3.08
CA THR A 104 -20.40 4.85 -2.33
C THR A 104 -20.87 3.65 -3.13
N CYS A 105 -21.14 2.54 -2.44
CA CYS A 105 -21.91 1.43 -3.00
C CYS A 105 -23.38 1.85 -2.98
N THR A 106 -23.97 2.08 -4.15
CA THR A 106 -25.41 2.29 -4.34
C THR A 106 -25.96 1.20 -5.21
#